data_AF-A0A653IZ16-F1
#
_entry.id   AF-A0A653IZ16-F1
#
_cell.length_a   1.000
_cell.length_b   1.000
_cell.length_c   1.000
_cell.angle_alpha   90.00
_cell.angle_beta   90.00
_cell.angle_gamma   90.00
#
_symmetry.space_group_name_H-M   'P 1'
#
loop_
_entity.id
_entity.type
_entity.pdbx_description
1 polymer ?
#
loop_
_entity_poly.entity_id
_entity_poly.type
_entity_poly.pdbx_seq_one_letter_code
_entity_poly.pdbx_strand_id
1 'polypeptide(L)'
;MNMTSIERAARAFATSASGVDEWDALDLATQERLKNAVISALSAIREPTSPALRAGARAARRPHRSGAVQAAATWHAMIDATREDR
;
A
#
# COMPACT_ATOMS: atom_id res chain seq x y z
N MET A 1 13.97 -14.91 0.28
CA MET A 1 12.70 -14.62 0.99
C MET A 1 11.98 -13.52 0.23
N ASN A 2 10.66 -13.63 0.03
CA ASN A 2 9.89 -12.57 -0.63
C ASN A 2 9.61 -11.45 0.39
N MET A 3 9.85 -10.19 0.04
CA MET A 3 9.57 -9.06 0.93
C MET A 3 8.07 -8.93 1.20
N THR A 4 7.71 -8.69 2.46
CA THR A 4 6.35 -8.39 2.87
C THR A 4 5.88 -7.04 2.30
N SER A 5 4.57 -6.79 2.24
CA SER A 5 4.05 -5.47 1.83
C SER A 5 4.52 -4.33 2.74
N ILE A 6 4.74 -4.60 4.03
CA ILE A 6 5.26 -3.62 4.98
C ILE A 6 6.71 -3.28 4.64
N GLU A 7 7.57 -4.27 4.41
CA GLU A 7 8.97 -4.05 4.01
C GLU A 7 9.07 -3.34 2.66
N ARG A 8 8.22 -3.71 1.69
CA ARG A 8 8.18 -3.01 0.38
C ARG A 8 7.82 -1.53 0.54
N ALA A 9 6.84 -1.22 1.38
CA ALA A 9 6.46 0.16 1.67
C ALA A 9 7.54 0.91 2.47
N ALA A 10 8.17 0.26 3.45
CA ALA A 10 9.25 0.84 4.26
C ALA A 10 10.48 1.17 3.40
N ARG A 11 10.84 0.28 2.47
CA ARG A 11 11.87 0.52 1.45
C ARG A 11 11.50 1.70 0.56
N ALA A 12 10.27 1.76 0.07
CA ALA A 12 9.81 2.90 -0.74
C ALA A 12 9.89 4.24 0.04
N PHE A 13 9.58 4.25 1.34
CA PHE A 13 9.78 5.42 2.19
C PHE A 13 11.25 5.81 2.30
N ALA A 14 12.15 4.85 2.52
CA ALA A 14 13.59 5.11 2.56
C ALA A 14 14.08 5.71 1.24
N THR A 15 13.74 5.09 0.10
CA THR A 15 14.11 5.57 -1.24
C THR A 15 13.58 6.98 -1.52
N SER A 16 12.36 7.29 -1.07
CA SER A 16 11.78 8.62 -1.24
C SER A 16 12.51 9.70 -0.41
N ALA A 17 13.11 9.33 0.73
CA ALA A 17 13.79 10.28 1.60
C ALA A 17 15.24 10.56 1.16
N SER A 18 15.94 9.55 0.65
CA SER A 18 17.34 9.65 0.20
C SER A 18 17.49 9.95 -1.29
N GLY A 19 16.46 9.68 -2.10
CA GLY A 19 16.52 9.75 -3.56
C GLY A 19 17.21 8.55 -4.22
N VAL A 20 17.70 7.59 -3.43
CA VAL A 20 18.42 6.38 -3.87
C VAL A 20 18.00 5.18 -3.04
N ASP A 21 17.98 3.98 -3.63
CA ASP A 21 17.54 2.77 -2.93
C ASP A 21 18.66 2.19 -2.04
N GLU A 22 18.74 2.68 -0.80
CA GLU A 22 19.75 2.31 0.20
C GLU A 22 19.22 1.40 1.31
N TRP A 23 18.09 0.72 1.08
CA TRP A 23 17.43 -0.08 2.12
C TRP A 23 18.37 -1.06 2.84
N ASP A 24 19.21 -1.76 2.08
CA ASP A 24 20.12 -2.77 2.61
C ASP A 24 21.32 -2.16 3.38
N ALA A 25 21.57 -0.86 3.23
CA ALA A 25 22.60 -0.12 3.96
C ALA A 25 22.10 0.47 5.28
N LEU A 26 20.78 0.50 5.50
CA LEU A 26 20.19 0.99 6.75
C LEU A 26 20.45 0.02 7.90
N ASP A 27 20.73 0.56 9.09
CA ASP A 27 20.76 -0.24 10.30
C ASP A 27 19.39 -0.85 10.62
N LEU A 28 19.40 -1.97 11.36
CA LEU A 28 18.18 -2.71 11.71
C LEU A 28 17.19 -1.83 12.50
N ALA A 29 17.68 -0.95 13.37
CA ALA A 29 16.84 -0.07 14.17
C ALA A 29 16.05 0.92 13.28
N THR A 30 16.65 1.41 12.21
CA THR A 30 16.05 2.32 11.24
C THR A 30 15.07 1.58 10.33
N GLN A 31 15.42 0.37 9.88
CA GLN A 31 14.48 -0.49 9.15
C GLN A 31 13.22 -0.78 9.99
N GLU A 32 13.37 -1.13 11.28
CA GLU A 32 12.23 -1.34 12.18
C GLU A 32 11.39 -0.08 12.39
N ARG A 33 12.04 1.08 12.55
CA ARG A 33 11.32 2.36 12.69
C ARG A 33 10.46 2.66 11.46
N LEU A 34 10.99 2.43 10.26
CA LEU A 34 10.25 2.62 9.01
C LEU A 34 9.10 1.61 8.86
N LYS A 35 9.31 0.34 9.24
CA LYS A 35 8.24 -0.67 9.25
C LYS A 35 7.10 -0.28 10.21
N ASN A 36 7.42 0.19 11.40
CA ASN A 36 6.43 0.67 12.37
C ASN A 36 5.67 1.91 11.85
N ALA A 37 6.37 2.85 11.19
CA ALA A 37 5.71 4.00 10.56
C ALA A 37 4.70 3.56 9.48
N VAL A 38 5.05 2.58 8.64
CA VAL A 38 4.12 1.99 7.66
C VAL A 38 2.90 1.37 8.35
N ILE A 39 3.10 0.61 9.43
CA ILE A 39 2.01 -0.01 10.19
C ILE A 39 1.06 1.06 10.74
N SER A 40 1.59 2.13 11.33
CA SER A 40 0.79 3.25 11.81
C SER A 40 0.01 3.93 10.67
N ALA A 41 0.65 4.17 9.52
CA ALA A 41 -0.01 4.77 8.36
C ALA A 41 -1.16 3.89 7.84
N LEU A 42 -0.93 2.59 7.66
CA LEU A 42 -1.96 1.64 7.24
C LEU A 42 -3.12 1.55 8.24
N SER A 43 -2.81 1.62 9.53
CA SER A 43 -3.83 1.61 10.58
C SER A 43 -4.72 2.87 10.54
N ALA A 44 -4.13 4.03 10.24
CA ALA A 44 -4.85 5.29 10.11
C ALA A 44 -5.78 5.32 8.90
N ILE A 45 -5.42 4.65 7.81
CA ILE A 45 -6.23 4.56 6.57
C ILE A 45 -7.02 3.25 6.47
N ARG A 46 -7.20 2.54 7.58
CA ARG A 46 -7.90 1.26 7.60
C ARG A 46 -9.33 1.39 7.09
N GLU A 47 -9.99 2.49 7.45
CA GLU A 47 -11.33 2.81 6.92
C GLU A 47 -11.18 3.59 5.61
N PRO A 48 -11.68 3.05 4.48
CA PRO A 48 -11.58 3.71 3.18
C PRO A 48 -12.47 4.96 3.11
N THR A 49 -12.04 5.98 2.36
CA THR A 49 -12.87 7.14 2.07
C THR A 49 -14.07 6.76 1.18
N SER A 50 -15.10 7.60 1.13
CA SER A 50 -16.26 7.34 0.26
C SER A 50 -15.89 7.20 -1.24
N PRO A 51 -14.97 8.01 -1.80
CA PRO A 51 -14.44 7.78 -3.14
C PRO A 51 -13.81 6.40 -3.32
N ALA A 52 -12.95 5.97 -2.38
CA ALA A 52 -12.32 4.64 -2.42
C ALA A 52 -13.37 3.51 -2.37
N LEU A 53 -14.36 3.59 -1.48
CA LEU A 53 -15.47 2.62 -1.41
C LEU A 53 -16.24 2.53 -2.73
N ARG A 54 -16.58 3.68 -3.34
CA ARG A 54 -17.28 3.70 -4.63
C ARG A 54 -16.43 3.09 -5.75
N ALA A 55 -15.13 3.37 -5.78
CA ALA A 55 -14.21 2.79 -6.75
C ALA A 55 -14.10 1.27 -6.60
N GLY A 56 -13.94 0.78 -5.37
CA GLY A 56 -13.94 -0.65 -5.04
C GLY A 56 -15.24 -1.34 -5.48
N ALA A 57 -16.40 -0.74 -5.19
CA ALA A 57 -17.69 -1.28 -5.60
C ALA A 57 -17.84 -1.39 -7.13
N ARG A 58 -17.34 -0.41 -7.89
CA ARG A 58 -17.33 -0.47 -9.36
C ARG A 58 -16.41 -1.57 -9.88
N ALA A 59 -15.22 -1.71 -9.29
CA ALA A 59 -14.27 -2.75 -9.66
C ALA A 59 -14.84 -4.16 -9.40
N ALA A 60 -15.50 -4.36 -8.26
CA ALA A 60 -16.10 -5.63 -7.84
C ALA A 60 -17.23 -6.14 -8.76
N ARG A 61 -17.91 -5.24 -9.49
CA ARG A 61 -19.00 -5.59 -10.41
C ARG A 61 -18.53 -6.11 -11.77
N ARG A 62 -17.22 -6.12 -12.05
CA ARG A 62 -16.70 -6.57 -13.36
C ARG A 62 -16.76 -8.09 -13.46
N PRO A 63 -17.52 -8.66 -14.41
CA PRO A 63 -17.56 -10.11 -14.59
C PRO A 63 -16.24 -10.62 -15.21
N HIS A 64 -15.93 -11.91 -14.99
CA HIS A 64 -14.83 -12.68 -15.61
C HIS A 64 -13.43 -12.59 -15.00
N ARG A 65 -13.30 -12.39 -13.68
CA ARG A 65 -12.02 -12.58 -12.96
C ARG A 65 -12.15 -13.71 -11.94
N SER A 66 -11.08 -14.49 -11.76
CA SER A 66 -11.01 -15.39 -10.61
C SER A 66 -11.09 -14.58 -9.31
N GLY A 67 -11.55 -15.20 -8.22
CA GLY A 67 -11.78 -14.48 -6.95
C GLY A 67 -10.55 -13.70 -6.46
N ALA A 68 -9.35 -14.27 -6.58
CA ALA A 68 -8.10 -13.61 -6.21
C ALA A 68 -7.76 -12.40 -7.11
N VAL A 69 -7.92 -12.55 -8.43
CA VAL A 69 -7.66 -11.47 -9.40
C VAL A 69 -8.68 -10.34 -9.23
N GLN A 70 -9.93 -10.69 -8.91
CA GLN A 70 -10.97 -9.71 -8.61
C GLN A 70 -10.67 -8.95 -7.31
N ALA A 71 -10.26 -9.65 -6.25
CA ALA A 71 -9.90 -9.03 -4.97
C ALA A 71 -8.71 -8.05 -5.12
N ALA A 72 -7.65 -8.46 -5.83
CA ALA A 72 -6.50 -7.59 -6.11
C ALA A 72 -6.89 -6.34 -6.90
N ALA A 73 -7.76 -6.50 -7.91
CA ALA A 73 -8.25 -5.38 -8.72
C ALA A 73 -9.12 -4.41 -7.93
N THR A 74 -9.98 -4.92 -7.05
CA THR A 74 -10.77 -4.10 -6.13
C THR A 74 -9.87 -3.31 -5.19
N TRP A 75 -8.85 -3.97 -4.61
CA TRP A 75 -7.86 -3.31 -3.75
C TRP A 75 -7.12 -2.17 -4.47
N HIS A 76 -6.59 -2.42 -5.68
CA HIS A 76 -5.91 -1.38 -6.45
C HIS A 76 -6.84 -0.19 -6.75
N ALA A 77 -8.08 -0.45 -7.17
CA ALA A 77 -9.05 0.62 -7.46
C ALA A 77 -9.37 1.49 -6.23
N MET A 78 -9.38 0.89 -5.02
CA MET A 78 -9.57 1.65 -3.78
C MET A 78 -8.36 2.53 -3.48
N ILE A 79 -7.14 1.97 -3.57
CA ILE A 79 -5.90 2.72 -3.31
C ILE A 79 -5.68 3.86 -4.30
N ASP A 80 -5.96 3.64 -5.59
CA ASP A 80 -5.82 4.66 -6.61
C ASP A 80 -6.77 5.84 -6.36
N ALA A 81 -8.03 5.56 -6.02
CA ALA A 81 -9.01 6.59 -5.68
C ALA A 81 -8.64 7.39 -4.42
N THR A 82 -7.95 6.79 -3.44
CA THR A 82 -7.44 7.52 -2.27
C THR A 82 -6.38 8.57 -2.64
N ARG A 83 -5.66 8.39 -3.76
CA ARG A 83 -4.64 9.35 -4.23
C ARG A 83 -5.25 10.56 -4.93
N GLU A 84 -6.42 10.38 -5.53
CA GLU A 84 -7.15 11.39 -6.30
C GLU A 84 -8.01 12.29 -5.41
N ASP A 85 -8.19 11.95 -4.13
CA ASP A 85 -8.97 12.70 -3.12
C ASP A 85 -8.23 13.97 -2.60
N ARG A 86 -7.35 14.56 -3.43
CA ARG A 86 -6.49 15.72 -3.10
C ARG A 86 -7.11 17.04 -3.53
#